data_AF-A0A1V5PPL5-F1
#
_entry.id   AF-A0A1V5PPL5-F1
#
_cell.length_a   1.000
_cell.length_b   1.000
_cell.length_c   1.000
_cell.angle_alpha   90.00
_cell.angle_beta   90.00
_cell.angle_gamma   90.00
#
_symmetry.space_group_name_H-M   'P 1'
#
loop_
_entity.id
_entity.type
_entity.pdbx_description
1 polymer ?
#
loop_
_entity_poly.entity_id
_entity_poly.type
_entity_poly.pdbx_seq_one_letter_code
_entity_poly.pdbx_strand_id
1 'polypeptide(L)'
;MPAKEKVKKRTETEKWNEVFESIKDRFSGKIEIQGKAIKFIGTHKDKEVIIIPKGNNVNFSIPGKCDFTLELLTESALRSVKKMISKEITIGCQEFDSRYVIRGKPEDKVVEFLASEKLRDAIRCFEPIVSFNLKTGVLDIITKKGTEISADKIDFLVERLVFIVKTAENPEEISEETVTVDKYDKKKSEKTDEKEELSLEARVLELEKRVKELEKIIEILKTKIRV
;
A
#
# COMPACT_ATOMS: atom_id res chain seq x y z
N MET A 1 -28.97 31.08 33.38
CA MET A 1 -28.44 29.81 32.84
C MET A 1 -27.60 30.16 31.61
N PRO A 2 -26.29 29.86 31.56
CA PRO A 2 -25.52 30.12 30.35
C PRO A 2 -25.96 29.13 29.26
N ALA A 3 -26.25 29.66 28.08
CA ALA A 3 -26.59 28.85 26.91
C ALA A 3 -25.40 27.93 26.59
N LYS A 4 -25.64 26.63 26.55
CA LYS A 4 -24.67 25.67 26.01
C LYS A 4 -24.49 26.01 24.53
N GLU A 5 -23.38 26.65 24.18
CA GLU A 5 -22.96 26.82 22.79
C GLU A 5 -22.93 25.43 22.13
N LYS A 6 -23.81 25.22 21.16
CA LYS A 6 -23.75 24.03 20.32
C LYS A 6 -22.52 24.16 19.44
N VAL A 7 -21.42 23.51 19.83
CA VAL A 7 -20.23 23.36 18.98
C VAL A 7 -20.68 22.77 17.64
N LYS A 8 -20.65 23.59 16.59
CA LYS A 8 -20.99 23.16 15.23
C LYS A 8 -19.99 22.09 14.81
N LYS A 9 -20.46 20.86 14.58
CA LYS A 9 -19.59 19.80 14.04
C LYS A 9 -19.10 20.24 12.66
N ARG A 10 -17.77 20.29 12.48
CA ARG A 10 -17.15 20.54 11.17
C ARG A 10 -17.59 19.48 10.17
N THR A 11 -17.93 19.94 8.98
CA THR A 11 -18.20 19.08 7.82
C THR A 11 -16.91 18.37 7.39
N GLU A 12 -17.07 17.28 6.65
CA GLU A 12 -15.92 16.54 6.13
C GLU A 12 -15.06 17.40 5.19
N THR A 13 -15.70 18.21 4.34
CA THR A 13 -15.02 19.15 3.43
C THR A 13 -14.16 20.15 4.19
N GLU A 14 -14.66 20.71 5.31
CA GLU A 14 -13.89 21.64 6.15
C GLU A 14 -12.65 20.96 6.76
N LYS A 15 -12.79 19.72 7.27
CA LYS A 15 -11.66 18.96 7.82
C LYS A 15 -10.57 18.69 6.78
N TRP A 16 -10.96 18.28 5.58
CA TRP A 16 -10.01 18.04 4.49
C TRP A 16 -9.37 19.32 3.98
N ASN A 17 -10.12 20.42 3.96
CA ASN A 17 -9.56 21.72 3.60
C ASN A 17 -8.45 22.14 4.56
N GLU A 18 -8.65 21.96 5.87
CA GLU A 18 -7.60 22.26 6.87
C GLU A 18 -6.33 21.41 6.66
N VAL A 19 -6.50 20.12 6.40
CA VAL A 19 -5.37 19.23 6.08
C VAL A 19 -4.66 19.68 4.81
N PHE A 20 -5.40 20.00 3.75
CA PHE A 20 -4.83 20.44 2.48
C PHE A 20 -4.14 21.79 2.57
N GLU A 21 -4.71 22.77 3.28
CA GLU A 21 -4.03 24.05 3.52
C GLU A 21 -2.72 23.84 4.29
N SER A 22 -2.67 22.89 5.21
CA SER A 22 -1.46 22.59 6.00
C SER A 22 -0.31 21.99 5.17
N ILE A 23 -0.60 21.33 4.05
CA ILE A 23 0.41 20.73 3.16
C ILE A 23 0.65 21.54 1.89
N LYS A 24 -0.18 22.55 1.62
CA LYS A 24 -0.26 23.26 0.33
C LYS A 24 1.07 23.87 -0.08
N ASP A 25 1.70 24.62 0.81
CA ASP A 25 2.94 25.33 0.48
C ASP A 25 4.11 24.36 0.24
N ARG A 26 4.14 23.23 0.96
CA ARG A 26 5.18 22.20 0.81
C ARG A 26 5.16 21.53 -0.56
N PHE A 27 3.99 21.42 -1.17
CA PHE A 27 3.80 20.79 -2.48
C PHE A 27 3.42 21.78 -3.57
N SER A 28 3.63 23.09 -3.40
CA SER A 28 3.22 24.11 -4.38
C SER A 28 1.78 23.90 -4.88
N GLY A 29 0.88 23.57 -3.95
CA GLY A 29 -0.41 22.98 -4.24
C GLY A 29 -1.55 23.96 -4.46
N LYS A 30 -2.60 23.46 -5.09
CA LYS A 30 -3.90 24.11 -5.28
C LYS A 30 -4.99 23.23 -4.70
N ILE A 31 -5.96 23.87 -4.05
CA ILE A 31 -7.17 23.23 -3.54
C ILE A 31 -8.34 23.65 -4.43
N GLU A 32 -9.09 22.68 -4.91
CA GLU A 32 -10.31 22.90 -5.71
C GLU A 32 -11.52 22.38 -4.93
N ILE A 33 -12.50 23.25 -4.69
CA ILE A 33 -13.75 22.91 -4.00
C ILE A 33 -14.91 23.10 -4.97
N GLN A 34 -15.70 22.05 -5.17
CA GLN A 34 -16.92 22.08 -5.98
C GLN A 34 -18.07 21.45 -5.19
N GLY A 35 -18.88 22.30 -4.56
CA GLY A 35 -19.96 21.86 -3.67
C GLY A 35 -19.42 21.09 -2.46
N LYS A 36 -19.71 19.79 -2.38
CA LYS A 36 -19.22 18.90 -1.30
C LYS A 36 -17.92 18.18 -1.67
N ALA A 37 -17.46 18.29 -2.92
CA ALA A 37 -16.22 17.68 -3.37
C ALA A 37 -15.04 18.62 -3.11
N ILE A 38 -13.93 18.06 -2.64
CA ILE A 38 -12.65 18.76 -2.47
C ILE A 38 -11.56 17.92 -3.13
N LYS A 39 -10.63 18.60 -3.79
CA LYS A 39 -9.48 18.01 -4.48
C LYS A 39 -8.23 18.82 -4.17
N PHE A 40 -7.14 18.12 -3.93
CA PHE A 40 -5.80 18.71 -3.86
C PHE A 40 -5.02 18.35 -5.12
N ILE A 41 -4.28 19.31 -5.67
CA ILE A 41 -3.33 19.13 -6.77
C ILE A 41 -2.02 19.76 -6.30
N GLY A 42 -0.95 18.99 -6.18
CA GLY A 42 0.36 19.49 -5.78
C GLY A 42 1.47 18.92 -6.66
N THR A 43 2.68 19.42 -6.50
CA THR A 43 3.90 18.93 -7.14
C THR A 43 4.90 18.51 -6.07
N HIS A 44 5.46 17.31 -6.21
CA HIS A 44 6.53 16.80 -5.35
C HIS A 44 7.60 16.08 -6.18
N LYS A 45 8.88 16.45 -6.03
CA LYS A 45 10.01 15.86 -6.78
C LYS A 45 9.72 15.69 -8.30
N ASP A 46 9.22 16.77 -8.90
CA ASP A 46 8.83 16.89 -10.32
C ASP A 46 7.64 16.02 -10.76
N LYS A 47 6.83 15.56 -9.80
CA LYS A 47 5.59 14.80 -10.07
C LYS A 47 4.37 15.55 -9.58
N GLU A 48 3.37 15.68 -10.46
CA GLU A 48 2.05 16.16 -10.06
C GLU A 48 1.33 15.05 -9.28
N VAL A 49 0.77 15.40 -8.12
CA VAL A 49 0.03 14.50 -7.25
C VAL A 49 -1.37 15.07 -7.03
N ILE A 50 -2.37 14.22 -7.23
CA ILE A 50 -3.78 14.53 -7.07
C ILE A 50 -4.35 13.70 -5.92
N ILE A 51 -5.01 14.36 -4.97
CA ILE A 51 -5.64 13.71 -3.82
C ILE A 51 -7.12 14.09 -3.76
N ILE A 52 -8.00 13.09 -3.79
CA ILE A 52 -9.45 13.28 -3.83
C ILE A 52 -10.11 12.40 -2.75
N PRO A 53 -10.54 12.98 -1.61
CA PRO A 53 -11.41 12.29 -0.68
C PRO A 53 -12.82 12.11 -1.26
N LYS A 54 -13.34 10.88 -1.22
CA LYS A 54 -14.69 10.55 -1.72
C LYS A 54 -15.36 9.48 -0.86
N GLY A 55 -16.48 9.82 -0.23
CA GLY A 55 -17.21 8.89 0.65
C GLY A 55 -16.31 8.39 1.78
N ASN A 56 -16.16 7.08 1.93
CA ASN A 56 -15.25 6.48 2.92
C ASN A 56 -13.83 6.24 2.41
N ASN A 57 -13.45 6.79 1.24
CA ASN A 57 -12.18 6.49 0.58
C ASN A 57 -11.39 7.76 0.25
N VAL A 58 -10.08 7.60 0.03
CA VAL A 58 -9.19 8.64 -0.50
C VAL A 58 -8.54 8.08 -1.75
N ASN A 59 -8.64 8.82 -2.84
CA ASN A 59 -7.95 8.51 -4.08
C ASN A 59 -6.65 9.32 -4.15
N PHE A 60 -5.55 8.65 -4.44
CA PHE A 60 -4.24 9.22 -4.74
C PHE A 60 -3.94 8.90 -6.19
N SER A 61 -3.64 9.92 -7.00
CA SER A 61 -3.34 9.76 -8.42
C SER A 61 -2.09 10.55 -8.76
N ILE A 62 -1.21 9.96 -9.56
CA ILE A 62 0.07 10.54 -9.98
C ILE A 62 0.37 10.08 -11.42
N PRO A 63 0.67 10.99 -12.36
CA PRO A 63 1.13 10.60 -13.69
C PRO A 63 2.47 9.88 -13.62
N GLY A 64 2.59 8.76 -14.34
CA GLY A 64 3.79 7.94 -14.34
C GLY A 64 3.91 7.10 -15.59
N LYS A 65 5.10 7.04 -16.20
CA LYS A 65 5.34 6.17 -17.36
C LYS A 65 5.76 4.79 -16.89
N CYS A 66 5.02 3.76 -17.27
CA CYS A 66 5.43 2.37 -17.07
C CYS A 66 5.07 1.57 -18.32
N ASP A 67 5.86 0.55 -18.61
CA ASP A 67 5.69 -0.34 -19.76
C ASP A 67 5.01 -1.67 -19.39
N PHE A 68 4.50 -1.75 -18.17
CA PHE A 68 3.69 -2.84 -17.66
C PHE A 68 2.42 -2.29 -16.98
N THR A 69 1.45 -3.17 -16.76
CA THR A 69 0.27 -2.88 -15.95
C THR A 69 0.28 -3.74 -14.70
N LEU A 70 -0.23 -3.19 -13.60
CA LEU A 70 -0.39 -3.88 -12.34
C LEU A 70 -1.67 -3.41 -11.64
N GLU A 71 -2.55 -4.34 -11.31
CA GLU A 71 -3.75 -4.12 -10.52
C GLU A 71 -3.69 -4.99 -9.26
N LEU A 72 -3.89 -4.38 -8.08
CA LEU A 72 -4.15 -5.10 -6.83
C LEU A 72 -5.61 -4.92 -6.46
N LEU A 73 -6.34 -6.04 -6.42
CA LEU A 73 -7.77 -6.08 -6.13
C LEU A 73 -8.01 -6.92 -4.87
N THR A 74 -8.91 -6.47 -4.00
CA THR A 74 -9.38 -7.29 -2.88
C THR A 74 -10.18 -8.50 -3.37
N GLU A 75 -10.12 -9.63 -2.66
CA GLU A 75 -10.89 -10.83 -3.04
C GLU A 75 -12.40 -10.59 -3.18
N SER A 76 -12.97 -9.69 -2.37
CA SER A 76 -14.39 -9.34 -2.45
C SER A 76 -14.75 -8.65 -3.78
N ALA A 77 -13.84 -7.86 -4.35
CA ALA A 77 -14.03 -7.24 -5.66
C ALA A 77 -14.01 -8.26 -6.80
N LEU A 78 -13.26 -9.36 -6.67
CA LEU A 78 -13.21 -10.43 -7.69
C LEU A 78 -14.51 -11.21 -7.83
N ARG A 79 -15.30 -11.35 -6.75
CA ARG A 79 -16.61 -12.03 -6.82
C ARG A 79 -17.56 -11.34 -7.79
N SER A 80 -17.42 -10.02 -7.96
CA SER A 80 -18.19 -9.23 -8.92
C SER A 80 -17.64 -9.33 -10.36
N VAL A 81 -16.34 -9.62 -10.51
CA VAL A 81 -15.63 -9.68 -11.82
C VAL A 81 -15.62 -11.08 -12.43
N LYS A 82 -16.07 -12.12 -11.71
CA LYS A 82 -16.15 -13.52 -12.19
C LYS A 82 -16.92 -13.74 -13.51
N LYS A 83 -17.71 -12.77 -14.00
CA LYS A 83 -18.39 -12.84 -15.30
C LYS A 83 -17.53 -12.44 -16.52
N MET A 84 -16.34 -11.86 -16.32
CA MET A 84 -15.47 -11.36 -17.40
C MET A 84 -14.15 -12.14 -17.57
N ILE A 85 -13.96 -13.24 -16.85
CA ILE A 85 -12.67 -13.94 -16.78
C ILE A 85 -12.44 -14.76 -18.04
N SER A 86 -11.78 -14.15 -19.01
CA SER A 86 -10.96 -14.87 -19.99
C SER A 86 -9.65 -14.10 -20.17
N LYS A 87 -8.52 -14.73 -19.82
CA LYS A 87 -7.12 -14.33 -20.16
C LYS A 87 -6.38 -13.28 -19.31
N GLU A 88 -6.72 -13.06 -18.04
CA GLU A 88 -5.85 -12.31 -17.12
C GLU A 88 -5.06 -13.26 -16.22
N ILE A 89 -3.73 -13.10 -16.23
CA ILE A 89 -2.80 -13.88 -15.41
C ILE A 89 -2.96 -13.40 -13.96
N THR A 90 -3.16 -14.36 -13.06
CA THR A 90 -3.26 -14.11 -11.63
C THR A 90 -1.94 -14.53 -10.99
N ILE A 91 -1.21 -13.57 -10.43
CA ILE A 91 0.08 -13.82 -9.77
C ILE A 91 -0.22 -13.99 -8.28
N GLY A 92 0.04 -15.17 -7.73
CA GLY A 92 -0.02 -15.40 -6.29
C GLY A 92 1.30 -14.93 -5.65
N CYS A 93 1.28 -13.85 -4.88
CA CYS A 93 2.43 -13.42 -4.09
C CYS A 93 2.21 -13.85 -2.64
N GLN A 94 3.08 -14.70 -2.07
CA GLN A 94 3.00 -15.13 -0.66
C GLN A 94 3.18 -13.98 0.33
N GLU A 95 3.73 -12.86 -0.11
CA GLU A 95 4.13 -11.76 0.77
C GLU A 95 3.11 -10.61 0.78
N PHE A 96 2.35 -10.39 -0.28
CA PHE A 96 1.09 -9.69 -0.10
C PHE A 96 0.20 -10.67 0.63
N ASP A 97 -0.10 -10.35 1.89
CA ASP A 97 -1.06 -11.07 2.71
C ASP A 97 -2.22 -11.51 1.81
N SER A 98 -2.66 -12.77 1.91
CA SER A 98 -3.56 -13.52 0.99
C SER A 98 -4.91 -12.86 0.64
N ARG A 99 -5.07 -11.60 1.00
CA ARG A 99 -6.18 -10.66 0.86
C ARG A 99 -6.27 -9.99 -0.52
N TYR A 100 -5.20 -9.96 -1.31
CA TYR A 100 -5.17 -9.29 -2.62
C TYR A 100 -4.83 -10.23 -3.76
N VAL A 101 -5.50 -10.02 -4.90
CA VAL A 101 -5.20 -10.66 -6.16
C VAL A 101 -4.48 -9.69 -7.07
N ILE A 102 -3.33 -10.14 -7.55
CA ILE A 102 -2.43 -9.40 -8.41
C ILE A 102 -2.71 -9.76 -9.86
N ARG A 103 -2.97 -8.75 -10.68
CA ARG A 103 -3.13 -8.89 -12.13
C ARG A 103 -2.18 -7.94 -12.82
N GLY A 104 -1.55 -8.36 -13.89
CA GLY A 104 -0.65 -7.47 -14.61
C GLY A 104 -0.05 -8.10 -15.86
N LYS A 105 0.45 -7.26 -16.75
CA LYS A 105 1.14 -7.66 -17.99
C LYS A 105 2.22 -6.65 -18.38
N PRO A 106 3.37 -7.08 -18.92
CA PRO A 106 3.80 -8.48 -19.00
C PRO A 106 4.21 -9.03 -17.61
N GLU A 107 4.11 -10.35 -17.42
CA GLU A 107 4.22 -10.99 -16.10
C GLU A 107 5.61 -10.86 -15.48
N ASP A 108 6.65 -11.05 -16.27
CA ASP A 108 8.06 -10.90 -15.90
C ASP A 108 8.34 -9.54 -15.26
N LYS A 109 7.88 -8.45 -15.89
CA LYS A 109 8.06 -7.09 -15.36
C LYS A 109 7.28 -6.84 -14.08
N VAL A 110 6.08 -7.42 -13.96
CA VAL A 110 5.29 -7.30 -12.73
C VAL A 110 5.98 -8.03 -11.58
N VAL A 111 6.52 -9.22 -11.84
CA VAL A 111 7.28 -10.00 -10.85
C VAL A 111 8.56 -9.26 -10.44
N GLU A 112 9.31 -8.75 -11.41
CA GLU A 112 10.54 -7.99 -11.16
C GLU A 112 10.26 -6.72 -10.35
N PHE A 113 9.26 -5.94 -10.75
CA PHE A 113 8.82 -4.75 -10.01
C PHE A 113 8.48 -5.11 -8.57
N LEU A 114 7.63 -6.12 -8.37
CA LEU A 114 7.20 -6.56 -7.05
C LEU A 114 8.27 -7.36 -6.28
N ALA A 115 9.45 -7.65 -6.85
CA ALA A 115 10.54 -8.34 -6.15
C ALA A 115 11.22 -7.46 -5.09
N SER A 116 11.10 -6.14 -5.20
CA SER A 116 11.64 -5.19 -4.21
C SER A 116 10.79 -5.13 -2.92
N GLU A 117 11.38 -5.50 -1.77
CA GLU A 117 10.72 -5.41 -0.46
C GLU A 117 10.33 -3.97 -0.12
N LYS A 118 11.23 -3.00 -0.38
CA LYS A 118 10.98 -1.58 -0.17
C LYS A 118 9.75 -1.09 -0.94
N LEU A 119 9.57 -1.58 -2.18
CA LEU A 119 8.40 -1.27 -2.98
C LEU A 119 7.13 -1.88 -2.38
N ARG A 120 7.18 -3.16 -1.99
CA ARG A 120 6.04 -3.81 -1.32
C ARG A 120 5.64 -3.05 -0.06
N ASP A 121 6.59 -2.59 0.74
CA ASP A 121 6.33 -1.80 1.94
C ASP A 121 5.78 -0.41 1.64
N ALA A 122 6.27 0.26 0.59
CA ALA A 122 5.71 1.52 0.12
C ALA A 122 4.24 1.36 -0.30
N ILE A 123 3.89 0.27 -1.00
CA ILE A 123 2.50 -0.06 -1.35
C ILE A 123 1.67 -0.31 -0.09
N ARG A 124 2.20 -1.09 0.88
CA ARG A 124 1.50 -1.40 2.14
C ARG A 124 1.19 -0.17 3.00
N CYS A 125 1.91 0.94 2.85
CA CYS A 125 1.59 2.20 3.54
C CYS A 125 0.17 2.71 3.22
N PHE A 126 -0.42 2.28 2.11
CA PHE A 126 -1.78 2.64 1.70
C PHE A 126 -2.85 1.68 2.23
N GLU A 127 -2.50 0.69 3.03
CA GLU A 127 -3.50 -0.21 3.61
C GLU A 127 -4.48 0.56 4.54
N PRO A 128 -5.80 0.28 4.46
CA PRO A 128 -6.43 -0.77 3.66
C PRO A 128 -6.66 -0.34 2.21
N ILE A 129 -6.05 -1.05 1.25
CA ILE A 129 -6.19 -0.76 -0.17
C ILE A 129 -7.54 -1.27 -0.66
N VAL A 130 -8.33 -0.39 -1.27
CA VAL A 130 -9.56 -0.76 -1.99
C VAL A 130 -9.20 -1.15 -3.41
N SER A 131 -8.32 -0.39 -4.05
CA SER A 131 -7.83 -0.62 -5.40
C SER A 131 -6.46 0.01 -5.58
N PHE A 132 -5.55 -0.69 -6.24
CA PHE A 132 -4.28 -0.16 -6.73
C PHE A 132 -4.23 -0.44 -8.21
N ASN A 133 -3.98 0.57 -9.04
CA ASN A 133 -3.88 0.43 -10.49
C ASN A 133 -2.69 1.24 -10.98
N LEU A 134 -1.65 0.55 -11.42
CA LEU A 134 -0.56 1.10 -12.19
C LEU A 134 -0.81 0.76 -13.65
N LYS A 135 -1.05 1.77 -14.47
CA LYS A 135 -1.34 1.66 -15.91
C LYS A 135 -0.40 2.59 -16.67
N THR A 136 -0.24 2.34 -17.97
CA THR A 136 0.57 3.21 -18.83
C THR A 136 0.10 4.66 -18.72
N GLY A 137 0.89 5.49 -18.04
CA GLY A 137 0.62 6.92 -17.88
C GLY A 137 0.13 7.35 -16.49
N VAL A 138 -0.30 6.44 -15.61
CA VAL A 138 -0.84 6.82 -14.29
C VAL A 138 -0.76 5.69 -13.25
N LEU A 139 -0.47 6.08 -12.00
CA LEU A 139 -0.73 5.27 -10.82
C LEU A 139 -1.92 5.86 -10.05
N ASP A 140 -2.94 5.03 -9.81
CA ASP A 140 -4.10 5.34 -8.99
C ASP A 140 -4.18 4.37 -7.79
N ILE A 141 -4.24 4.93 -6.59
CA ILE A 141 -4.42 4.17 -5.34
C ILE A 141 -5.64 4.70 -4.59
N ILE A 142 -6.61 3.82 -4.39
CA ILE A 142 -7.79 4.08 -3.57
C ILE A 142 -7.63 3.34 -2.25
N THR A 143 -7.58 4.08 -1.16
CA THR A 143 -7.52 3.54 0.21
C THR A 143 -8.77 3.92 1.01
N LYS A 144 -9.10 3.13 2.03
CA LYS A 144 -10.15 3.53 2.99
C LYS A 144 -9.64 4.66 3.87
N LYS A 145 -10.52 5.62 4.15
CA LYS A 145 -10.30 6.65 5.17
C LYS A 145 -10.07 5.96 6.52
N GLY A 146 -8.88 6.12 7.07
CA GLY A 146 -8.62 5.76 8.46
C GLY A 146 -9.39 6.67 9.42
N THR A 147 -9.35 6.35 10.71
CA THR A 147 -9.92 7.18 11.77
C THR A 147 -9.21 8.53 11.90
N GLU A 148 -7.95 8.62 11.47
CA GLU A 148 -7.13 9.82 11.50
C GLU A 148 -6.51 10.11 10.13
N ILE A 149 -6.71 11.35 9.67
CA ILE A 149 -6.19 11.91 8.43
C ILE A 149 -5.56 13.25 8.83
N SER A 150 -4.23 13.26 8.92
CA SER A 150 -3.42 14.41 9.31
C SER A 150 -2.54 14.86 8.14
N ALA A 151 -2.03 16.09 8.22
CA ALA A 151 -1.07 16.63 7.25
C ALA A 151 0.17 15.73 7.12
N ASP A 152 0.78 15.33 8.24
CA ASP A 152 1.96 14.46 8.28
C ASP A 152 1.71 13.10 7.60
N LYS A 153 0.51 12.55 7.77
CA LYS A 153 0.14 11.28 7.10
C LYS A 153 0.03 11.48 5.60
N ILE A 154 -0.54 12.59 5.14
CA ILE A 154 -0.61 12.88 3.70
C ILE A 154 0.79 13.11 3.14
N ASP A 155 1.64 13.89 3.82
CA ASP A 155 3.03 14.11 3.41
C ASP A 155 3.78 12.78 3.23
N PHE A 156 3.68 11.89 4.24
CA PHE A 156 4.28 10.56 4.19
C PHE A 156 3.76 9.72 3.02
N LEU A 157 2.45 9.71 2.78
CA LEU A 157 1.86 8.95 1.68
C LEU A 157 2.27 9.51 0.31
N VAL A 158 2.41 10.83 0.17
CA VAL A 158 2.91 11.45 -1.06
C VAL A 158 4.34 11.01 -1.35
N GLU A 159 5.22 10.95 -0.34
CA GLU A 159 6.57 10.41 -0.50
C GLU A 159 6.57 8.96 -1.02
N ARG A 160 5.72 8.10 -0.44
CA ARG A 160 5.58 6.71 -0.90
C ARG A 160 5.02 6.62 -2.30
N LEU A 161 4.05 7.47 -2.65
CA LEU A 161 3.45 7.52 -3.97
C LEU A 161 4.47 7.86 -5.05
N VAL A 162 5.30 8.89 -4.81
CA VAL A 162 6.37 9.29 -5.72
C VAL A 162 7.42 8.21 -5.85
N PHE A 163 7.81 7.55 -4.75
CA PHE A 163 8.75 6.44 -4.78
C PHE A 163 8.26 5.29 -5.67
N ILE A 164 6.99 4.89 -5.54
CA ILE A 164 6.40 3.81 -6.36
C ILE A 164 6.43 4.17 -7.86
N VAL A 165 6.06 5.40 -8.23
CA VAL A 165 6.06 5.83 -9.63
C VAL A 165 7.47 5.93 -10.20
N LYS A 166 8.42 6.52 -9.47
CA LYS A 166 9.82 6.60 -9.91
C LYS A 166 10.41 5.22 -10.10
N THR A 167 10.07 4.29 -9.21
CA THR A 167 10.47 2.88 -9.32
C THR A 167 9.92 2.22 -10.58
N ALA A 168 8.67 2.54 -10.94
CA ALA A 168 8.04 1.99 -12.13
C ALA A 168 8.61 2.58 -13.43
N GLU A 169 9.11 3.82 -13.38
CA GLU A 169 9.75 4.52 -14.50
C GLU A 169 11.19 4.05 -14.72
N ASN A 170 11.94 3.84 -13.62
CA ASN A 170 13.36 3.48 -13.64
C ASN A 170 13.63 2.29 -12.69
N PRO A 171 13.32 1.04 -13.08
CA PRO A 171 13.50 -0.12 -12.21
C PRO A 171 14.97 -0.42 -11.87
N GLU A 172 15.93 0.02 -12.70
CA GLU A 172 17.36 -0.23 -12.50
C GLU A 172 17.98 0.60 -11.35
N GLU A 173 17.45 1.81 -11.08
CA GLU A 173 18.01 2.76 -10.10
C GLU A 173 17.85 2.30 -8.64
N ILE A 174 16.97 1.33 -8.36
CA ILE A 174 16.68 0.88 -6.99
C ILE A 174 17.67 -0.17 -6.48
N SER A 175 18.41 -0.81 -7.39
CA SER A 175 19.40 -1.83 -7.04
C SER A 175 20.58 -1.27 -6.23
N GLU A 176 20.80 0.05 -6.24
CA GLU A 176 21.96 0.71 -5.61
C GLU A 176 21.63 1.67 -4.45
N GLU A 177 20.36 1.95 -4.14
CA GLU A 177 20.03 2.91 -3.07
C GLU A 177 20.19 2.30 -1.65
N THR A 178 21.40 2.37 -1.10
CA THR A 178 21.60 2.52 0.35
C THR A 178 21.22 3.95 0.73
N VAL A 179 20.06 4.15 1.35
CA VAL A 179 19.68 5.44 1.93
C VAL A 179 19.38 5.29 3.41
N THR A 180 20.00 6.18 4.16
CA THR A 180 19.95 6.42 5.59
C THR A 180 18.53 6.47 6.15
N VAL A 181 18.30 5.70 7.21
CA VAL A 181 17.07 5.67 8.01
C VAL A 181 16.95 6.98 8.79
N ASP A 182 16.25 7.98 8.25
CA ASP A 182 15.90 9.18 9.00
C ASP A 182 14.65 8.94 9.88
N LYS A 183 14.93 8.79 11.17
CA LYS A 183 14.19 9.20 12.38
C LYS A 183 12.72 8.82 12.63
N TYR A 184 11.99 8.16 11.74
CA TYR A 184 10.57 7.82 12.01
C TYR A 184 10.33 6.40 12.59
N ASP A 185 11.34 5.53 12.64
CA ASP A 185 11.19 4.15 13.15
C ASP A 185 11.40 3.96 14.66
N LYS A 186 11.64 5.03 15.43
CA LYS A 186 11.95 4.91 16.86
C LYS A 186 10.78 4.54 17.80
N LYS A 187 9.60 4.20 17.27
CA LYS A 187 8.45 3.77 18.11
C LYS A 187 8.07 2.29 18.01
N LYS A 188 8.83 1.47 17.27
CA LYS A 188 8.59 0.01 17.22
C LYS A 188 9.79 -0.86 17.57
N SER A 189 10.91 -0.26 17.98
CA SER A 189 12.16 -0.99 18.29
C SER A 189 12.39 -1.27 19.79
N GLU A 190 11.44 -0.99 20.67
CA GLU A 190 11.52 -1.45 22.08
C GLU A 190 10.66 -2.69 22.27
N LYS A 191 11.23 -3.83 21.86
CA LYS A 191 11.01 -5.22 22.31
C LYS A 191 11.27 -6.16 21.14
N THR A 192 12.53 -6.35 20.83
CA THR A 192 12.96 -7.66 20.33
C THR A 192 14.20 -8.01 21.11
N ASP A 193 14.02 -8.94 22.04
CA ASP A 193 15.11 -9.62 22.72
C ASP A 193 16.13 -10.09 21.68
N GLU A 194 17.41 -9.90 22.00
CA GLU A 194 18.55 -10.45 21.28
C GLU A 194 18.33 -11.96 21.11
N LYS A 195 17.83 -12.37 19.93
CA LYS A 195 17.96 -13.74 19.48
C LYS A 195 19.31 -13.85 18.82
N GLU A 196 20.24 -14.52 19.49
CA GLU A 196 21.46 -15.03 18.88
C GLU A 196 21.11 -15.63 17.50
N GLU A 197 21.71 -15.07 16.45
CA GLU A 197 21.56 -15.60 15.10
C GLU A 197 22.10 -17.03 15.07
N LEU A 198 21.18 -18.00 15.06
CA LEU A 198 21.51 -19.40 14.83
C LEU A 198 22.22 -19.51 13.48
N SER A 199 23.39 -20.15 13.49
CA SER A 199 24.14 -20.55 12.28
C SER A 199 23.20 -21.19 11.26
N LEU A 200 23.49 -21.01 9.95
CA LEU A 200 22.72 -21.61 8.86
C LEU A 200 22.49 -23.12 9.07
N GLU A 201 23.47 -23.83 9.61
CA GLU A 201 23.38 -25.26 9.92
C GLU A 201 22.36 -25.55 11.03
N ALA A 202 22.30 -24.71 12.05
CA ALA A 202 21.32 -24.83 13.13
C ALA A 202 19.90 -24.49 12.66
N ARG A 203 19.75 -23.52 11.75
CA ARG A 203 18.46 -23.18 11.12
C ARG A 203 17.96 -24.31 10.24
N VAL A 204 18.83 -24.97 9.47
CA VAL A 204 18.48 -26.14 8.66
C VAL A 204 18.05 -27.30 9.56
N LEU A 205 18.79 -27.59 10.64
CA LEU A 205 18.44 -28.64 11.60
C LEU A 205 17.07 -28.41 12.26
N GLU A 206 16.76 -27.16 12.61
CA GLU A 206 15.47 -26.82 13.21
C GLU A 206 14.31 -26.91 12.20
N LEU A 207 14.54 -26.53 10.95
CA LEU A 207 13.57 -26.71 9.87
C LEU A 207 13.30 -28.19 9.59
N GLU A 208 14.31 -29.04 9.54
CA GLU A 208 14.16 -30.48 9.38
C GLU A 208 13.33 -31.11 10.51
N LYS A 209 13.55 -30.65 11.75
CA LYS A 209 12.79 -31.10 12.91
C LYS A 209 11.31 -30.70 12.80
N ARG A 210 11.03 -29.46 12.39
CA ARG A 210 9.66 -28.96 12.18
C ARG A 210 8.94 -29.67 11.04
N VAL A 211 9.64 -29.98 9.95
CA VAL A 211 9.08 -30.75 8.83
C VAL A 211 8.64 -32.14 9.31
N LYS A 212 9.49 -32.85 10.08
CA LYS A 212 9.13 -34.16 10.64
C LYS A 212 7.93 -34.10 11.60
N GLU A 213 7.82 -33.05 12.41
CA GLU A 213 6.66 -32.86 13.28
C GLU A 213 5.37 -32.64 12.48
N LEU A 214 5.44 -31.85 11.40
CA LEU A 214 4.31 -31.62 10.50
C LEU A 214 3.90 -32.88 9.73
N GLU A 215 4.86 -33.67 9.26
CA GLU A 215 4.58 -34.96 8.61
C GLU A 215 3.82 -35.91 9.54
N LYS A 216 4.23 -35.97 10.81
CA LYS A 216 3.55 -36.77 11.84
C LYS A 216 2.12 -36.28 12.10
N ILE A 217 1.91 -34.96 12.12
CA ILE A 217 0.57 -34.37 12.26
C ILE A 217 -0.30 -34.71 11.04
N ILE A 218 0.25 -34.61 9.83
CA ILE A 218 -0.44 -34.97 8.59
C ILE A 218 -0.84 -36.44 8.58
N GLU A 219 0.02 -37.33 9.08
CA GLU A 219 -0.27 -38.77 9.16
C GLU A 219 -1.40 -39.08 10.18
N ILE A 220 -1.40 -38.40 11.33
CA ILE A 220 -2.50 -38.46 12.30
C ILE A 220 -3.82 -37.93 11.70
N LEU A 221 -3.75 -36.86 10.91
CA LEU A 221 -4.94 -36.31 10.22
C LEU A 221 -5.44 -37.26 9.12
N LYS A 222 -4.54 -37.88 8.35
CA LYS A 222 -4.89 -38.88 7.32
C LYS A 222 -5.56 -40.12 7.92
N THR A 223 -5.12 -40.56 9.09
CA THR A 223 -5.77 -41.69 9.80
C THR A 223 -7.13 -41.33 10.39
N LYS A 224 -7.36 -40.06 10.77
CA LYS A 224 -8.68 -39.55 11.19
C LYS A 224 -9.66 -39.29 10.05
N ILE A 225 -9.19 -39.18 8.80
CA ILE A 225 -10.01 -38.91 7.61
C ILE A 225 -10.42 -40.21 6.87
N ARG A 226 -9.85 -41.37 7.22
CA ARG A 226 -10.36 -42.68 6.74
C ARG A 226 -11.70 -43.00 7.42
N VAL A 227 -12.79 -42.67 6.73
CA VAL A 227 -14.09 -43.38 6.79
C VAL A 227 -13.99 -44.62 5.90
#